data_AF-A0A8C6PC43-F1
#
_entry.id   AF-A0A8C6PC43-F1
#
_cell.length_a   1.000
_cell.length_b   1.000
_cell.length_c   1.000
_cell.angle_alpha   90.00
_cell.angle_beta   90.00
_cell.angle_gamma   90.00
#
_symmetry.space_group_name_H-M   'P 1'
#
loop_
_entity.id
_entity.type
_entity.pdbx_description
1 polymer ?
#
loop_
_entity_poly.entity_id
_entity_poly.type
_entity_poly.pdbx_seq_one_letter_code
_entity_poly.pdbx_strand_id
1 'polypeptide(L)'
;MVRYTPPPLANIADKIAEQFDGAVLLMLDGSKMSPDYRVPPIVMYERKDSRWTLKDKHTIMLRQWEEIRDVASQMLDSGDHSLLVDFDSHLDDITRDWTNQKLNSKIAELCSPVNGNI
;
A
#
# COMPACT_ATOMS: atom_id res chain seq x y z
N MET A 1 -16.87 17.80 4.70
CA MET A 1 -16.85 16.63 5.60
C MET A 1 -15.44 16.47 6.13
N VAL A 2 -15.22 16.82 7.40
CA VAL A 2 -13.92 16.73 8.06
C VAL A 2 -13.64 15.26 8.35
N ARG A 3 -12.69 14.64 7.63
CA ARG A 3 -12.28 13.26 7.87
C ARG A 3 -11.30 13.24 9.05
N TYR A 4 -11.85 13.01 10.24
CA TYR A 4 -11.08 12.71 11.45
C TYR A 4 -10.15 11.53 11.17
N THR A 5 -8.86 11.71 11.47
CA THR A 5 -7.92 10.60 11.57
C THR A 5 -8.39 9.68 12.71
N PRO A 6 -8.58 8.37 12.49
CA PRO A 6 -9.01 7.46 13.56
C PRO A 6 -8.01 7.50 14.74
N PRO A 7 -8.46 7.72 15.99
CA PRO A 7 -7.59 7.87 17.15
C PRO A 7 -6.53 6.77 17.36
N PRO A 8 -6.80 5.47 17.09
CA PRO A 8 -5.78 4.42 17.26
C PRO A 8 -4.64 4.49 16.25
N LEU A 9 -4.92 4.93 15.01
CA LEU A 9 -3.92 5.01 13.95
C LEU A 9 -2.94 6.17 14.15
N ALA A 10 -3.41 7.25 14.78
CA ALA A 10 -2.58 8.41 15.10
C ALA A 10 -1.42 8.03 16.05
N ASN A 11 -1.66 7.16 17.05
CA ASN A 11 -0.65 6.81 18.04
C ASN A 11 0.56 6.06 17.45
N ILE A 12 0.33 5.10 16.56
CA ILE A 12 1.42 4.36 15.90
C ILE A 12 2.15 5.28 14.93
N ALA A 13 1.41 6.06 14.14
CA ALA A 13 2.00 7.02 13.22
C ALA A 13 2.85 8.06 13.96
N ASP A 14 2.39 8.54 15.12
CA ASP A 14 3.13 9.47 15.97
C ASP A 14 4.45 8.85 16.45
N LYS A 15 4.41 7.59 16.88
CA LYS A 15 5.60 6.87 17.33
C LYS A 15 6.62 6.65 16.21
N ILE A 16 6.17 6.35 15.00
CA ILE A 16 7.06 6.24 13.82
C ILE A 16 7.67 7.61 13.50
N ALA A 17 6.85 8.66 13.52
CA ALA A 17 7.28 10.02 13.20
C ALA A 17 8.21 10.66 14.25
N GLU A 18 8.25 10.14 15.49
CA GLU A 18 9.29 10.49 16.47
C GLU A 18 10.69 10.03 16.04
N GLN A 19 10.78 9.04 15.15
CA GLN A 19 12.05 8.44 14.69
C GLN A 19 12.32 8.69 13.20
N PHE A 20 11.31 9.12 12.45
CA PHE A 20 11.39 9.32 11.00
C PHE A 20 10.54 10.52 10.56
N ASP A 21 11.21 11.66 10.31
CA ASP A 21 10.55 12.92 9.93
C ASP A 21 9.73 12.82 8.63
N GLY A 22 10.07 11.86 7.75
CA GLY A 22 9.37 11.62 6.49
C GLY A 22 8.12 10.74 6.60
N ALA A 23 7.65 10.43 7.81
CA ALA A 23 6.51 9.54 8.01
C ALA A 23 5.21 10.10 7.40
N VAL A 24 4.47 9.22 6.73
CA VAL A 24 3.15 9.51 6.17
C VAL A 24 2.14 8.50 6.70
N LEU A 25 0.90 8.93 6.88
CA LEU A 25 -0.21 8.04 7.17
C LEU A 25 -1.04 7.85 5.90
N LEU A 26 -1.10 6.61 5.41
CA LEU A 26 -1.90 6.21 4.26
C LEU A 26 -3.16 5.51 4.74
N MET A 27 -4.31 5.98 4.27
CA MET A 27 -5.59 5.29 4.44
C MET A 27 -6.09 4.85 3.08
N LEU A 28 -6.57 3.60 3.01
CA LEU A 28 -7.22 3.08 1.82
C LEU A 28 -8.71 3.38 1.85
N ASP A 29 -9.23 3.93 0.76
CA ASP A 29 -10.66 4.14 0.55
C ASP A 29 -11.26 2.86 -0.04
N GLY A 30 -11.76 1.98 0.84
CA GLY A 30 -12.31 0.67 0.45
C GLY A 30 -13.42 0.75 -0.60
N SER A 31 -14.15 1.87 -0.67
CA SER A 31 -15.18 2.10 -1.70
C SER A 31 -14.61 2.23 -3.13
N LYS A 32 -13.30 2.41 -3.25
CA LYS A 32 -12.57 2.61 -4.51
C LYS A 32 -11.60 1.48 -4.84
N MET A 33 -11.68 0.35 -4.12
CA MET A 33 -10.82 -0.81 -4.33
C MET A 33 -11.29 -1.73 -5.47
N SER A 34 -12.34 -1.36 -6.21
CA SER A 34 -12.75 -2.10 -7.41
C SER A 34 -11.74 -1.90 -8.55
N PRO A 35 -11.44 -2.94 -9.36
CA PRO A 35 -10.59 -2.83 -10.55
C PRO A 35 -11.02 -1.73 -11.53
N ASP A 36 -12.31 -1.38 -11.56
CA ASP A 36 -12.86 -0.35 -12.45
C ASP A 36 -12.48 1.09 -12.03
N TYR A 37 -11.94 1.29 -10.82
CA TYR A 37 -11.51 2.61 -10.37
C TYR A 37 -10.20 3.02 -11.02
N ARG A 38 -10.27 4.10 -11.80
CA ARG A 38 -9.11 4.68 -12.50
C ARG A 38 -8.23 5.59 -11.65
N VAL A 39 -8.61 5.85 -10.41
CA VAL A 39 -7.83 6.67 -9.48
C VAL A 39 -7.36 5.83 -8.31
N PRO A 40 -6.13 6.03 -7.81
CA PRO A 40 -5.64 5.31 -6.64
C PRO A 40 -6.57 5.49 -5.44
N PRO A 41 -6.90 4.40 -4.71
CA PRO A 41 -7.80 4.44 -3.56
C PRO A 41 -7.10 4.95 -2.29
N ILE A 42 -6.24 5.97 -2.40
CA ILE A 42 -5.35 6.43 -1.33
C ILE A 42 -5.77 7.80 -0.82
N VAL A 43 -5.83 7.93 0.50
CA VAL A 43 -5.91 9.19 1.24
C VAL A 43 -4.64 9.30 2.09
N MET A 44 -3.84 10.33 1.84
CA MET A 44 -2.55 10.51 2.54
C MET A 44 -2.64 11.67 3.52
N TYR A 45 -2.08 11.49 4.72
CA TYR A 45 -1.82 12.54 5.68
C TYR A 45 -0.32 12.72 5.85
N GLU A 46 0.11 13.97 5.93
CA GLU A 46 1.48 14.36 6.25
C GLU A 46 1.52 15.01 7.63
N ARG A 47 2.65 14.85 8.33
CA ARG A 47 2.86 15.48 9.63
C ARG A 47 3.42 16.89 9.44
N LYS A 48 2.70 17.89 9.95
CA LYS A 48 3.11 19.30 10.00
C LYS A 48 2.88 19.82 11.40
N ASP A 49 3.90 20.42 12.02
CA ASP A 49 3.82 20.98 13.38
C ASP A 49 3.19 20.02 14.40
N SER A 50 3.63 18.76 14.38
CA SER A 50 3.10 17.67 15.23
C SER A 50 1.63 17.34 15.04
N ARG A 51 1.04 17.67 13.87
CA ARG A 51 -0.34 17.30 13.51
C ARG A 51 -0.38 16.60 12.17
N TRP A 52 -1.20 15.55 12.08
CA TRP A 52 -1.52 14.87 10.82
C TRP A 52 -2.52 15.70 10.03
N THR A 53 -2.11 16.16 8.85
CA THR A 53 -2.91 17.00 7.96
C THR A 53 -3.14 16.30 6.64
N LEU A 54 -4.35 16.41 6.10
CA LEU A 54 -4.70 15.80 4.82
C LEU A 54 -3.84 16.42 3.72
N LYS A 55 -3.10 15.58 3.00
CA LYS A 55 -2.29 16.01 1.87
C LYS A 55 -3.19 16.29 0.66
N ASP A 56 -2.90 17.34 -0.09
CA ASP A 56 -3.60 17.62 -1.34
C ASP A 56 -3.35 16.47 -2.34
N LYS A 57 -4.44 15.84 -2.80
CA LYS A 57 -4.42 14.74 -3.75
C LYS A 57 -3.67 15.07 -5.05
N HIS A 58 -3.64 16.33 -5.48
CA HIS A 58 -2.94 16.74 -6.71
C HIS A 58 -1.41 16.74 -6.53
N THR A 59 -0.94 16.71 -5.28
CA THR A 59 0.50 16.65 -4.95
C THR A 59 0.98 15.21 -4.73
N ILE A 60 0.06 14.24 -4.69
CA ILE A 60 0.38 12.83 -4.55
C ILE A 60 0.68 12.28 -5.94
N MET A 61 1.95 11.97 -6.19
CA MET A 61 2.38 11.32 -7.42
C MET A 61 2.52 9.82 -7.20
N LEU A 62 1.59 9.05 -7.76
CA LEU A 62 1.73 7.60 -7.90
C LEU A 62 2.21 7.32 -9.33
N ARG A 63 3.50 7.04 -9.43
CA ARG A 63 4.13 6.69 -10.71
C ARG A 63 3.57 5.35 -11.16
N GLN A 64 3.38 5.20 -12.46
CA GLN A 64 3.00 3.93 -13.09
C GLN A 64 1.72 3.31 -12.50
N TRP A 65 0.73 4.15 -12.18
CA TRP A 65 -0.50 3.70 -11.52
C TRP A 65 -1.26 2.65 -12.34
N GLU A 66 -1.34 2.84 -13.66
CA GLU A 66 -2.02 1.88 -14.54
C GLU A 66 -1.29 0.53 -14.51
N GLU A 67 0.04 0.51 -14.60
CA GLU A 67 0.82 -0.73 -14.49
C GLU A 67 0.66 -1.40 -13.11
N ILE A 68 0.70 -0.62 -12.01
CA ILE A 68 0.49 -1.13 -10.65
C ILE A 68 -0.90 -1.76 -10.51
N ARG A 69 -1.94 -1.11 -11.04
CA ARG A 69 -3.32 -1.62 -10.98
C ARG A 69 -3.46 -2.92 -11.77
N ASP A 70 -2.85 -2.99 -12.95
CA ASP A 70 -2.93 -4.17 -13.81
C ASP A 70 -2.20 -5.37 -13.18
N VAL A 71 -1.03 -5.16 -12.56
CA VAL A 71 -0.32 -6.20 -11.80
C VAL A 71 -1.13 -6.64 -10.59
N ALA A 72 -1.66 -5.70 -9.79
CA ALA A 72 -2.48 -6.02 -8.63
C ALA A 72 -3.74 -6.82 -9.02
N SER A 73 -4.38 -6.48 -10.14
CA SER A 73 -5.55 -7.20 -10.65
C SER A 73 -5.19 -8.64 -11.04
N GLN A 74 -4.08 -8.85 -11.76
CA GLN A 74 -3.58 -10.20 -12.08
C GLN A 74 -3.28 -11.05 -10.84
N MET A 75 -2.73 -10.44 -9.79
CA MET A 75 -2.48 -11.14 -8.53
C MET A 75 -3.77 -11.52 -7.80
N LEU A 76 -4.77 -10.64 -7.82
CA LEU A 76 -6.09 -10.93 -7.24
C LEU A 76 -6.78 -12.06 -8.02
N ASP A 77 -6.83 -11.97 -9.34
CA ASP A 77 -7.47 -12.95 -10.23
C ASP A 77 -6.84 -14.34 -10.13
N SER A 78 -5.51 -14.41 -9.95
CA SER A 78 -4.79 -15.66 -9.75
C SER A 78 -4.83 -16.21 -8.31
N GLY A 79 -5.48 -15.49 -7.38
CA GLY A 79 -5.64 -15.92 -6.00
C GLY A 79 -4.39 -15.76 -5.13
N ASP A 80 -3.37 -15.02 -5.59
CA ASP A 80 -2.09 -14.87 -4.88
C ASP A 80 -2.24 -14.19 -3.52
N HIS A 81 -3.30 -13.40 -3.31
CA HIS A 81 -3.59 -12.79 -2.02
C HIS A 81 -3.73 -13.81 -0.88
N SER A 82 -4.11 -15.07 -1.19
CA SER A 82 -4.17 -16.16 -0.23
C SER A 82 -2.79 -16.65 0.25
N LEU A 83 -1.72 -16.31 -0.47
CA LEU A 83 -0.34 -16.65 -0.13
C LEU A 83 0.33 -15.59 0.75
N LEU A 84 -0.32 -14.43 0.95
CA LEU A 84 0.22 -13.34 1.74
C LEU A 84 0.37 -13.79 3.20
N VAL A 85 1.56 -13.59 3.75
CA VAL A 85 1.87 -13.83 5.16
C VAL A 85 2.03 -12.48 5.84
N ASP A 86 1.17 -12.20 6.81
CA ASP A 86 1.32 -11.06 7.71
C ASP A 86 2.12 -11.43 8.96
N PHE A 87 2.35 -10.44 9.84
CA PHE A 87 3.14 -10.65 11.04
C PHE A 87 2.42 -11.56 12.05
N ASP A 88 1.09 -11.51 12.14
CA ASP A 88 0.31 -12.37 13.03
C ASP A 88 0.43 -13.84 12.61
N SER A 89 0.30 -14.14 11.31
CA SER A 89 0.52 -15.48 10.76
C SER A 89 1.94 -16.01 11.04
N HIS A 90 2.96 -15.13 11.01
CA HIS A 90 4.33 -15.49 11.36
C HIS A 90 4.52 -15.75 12.86
N LEU A 91 3.79 -15.06 13.73
CA LEU A 91 3.82 -15.34 15.16
C LEU A 91 3.17 -16.69 15.50
N ASP A 92 2.13 -17.08 14.75
CA ASP A 92 1.51 -18.41 14.87
C ASP A 92 2.44 -19.53 14.38
N ASP A 93 3.20 -19.28 13.30
CA ASP A 93 4.19 -20.19 12.75
C ASP A 93 5.41 -19.43 12.23
N ILE A 94 6.50 -19.45 13.00
CA ILE A 94 7.74 -18.71 12.73
C ILE A 94 8.44 -19.12 11.43
N THR A 95 8.03 -20.24 10.81
CA THR A 95 8.57 -20.66 9.52
C THR A 95 7.92 -19.94 8.34
N ARG A 96 6.78 -19.26 8.56
CA ARG A 96 6.08 -18.49 7.52
C ARG A 96 6.79 -17.15 7.28
N ASP A 97 7.23 -16.92 6.05
CA ASP A 97 7.98 -15.71 5.68
C ASP A 97 7.09 -14.47 5.51
N TRP A 98 7.04 -13.60 6.53
CA TRP A 98 6.32 -12.32 6.46
C TRP A 98 6.95 -11.30 5.50
N THR A 99 8.18 -11.54 5.01
CA THR A 99 8.79 -10.68 3.99
C THR A 99 8.28 -10.99 2.57
N ASN A 100 7.51 -12.08 2.42
CA ASN A 100 6.76 -12.44 1.22
C ASN A 100 7.63 -12.54 -0.06
N GLN A 101 8.85 -13.11 0.03
CA GLN A 101 9.80 -13.14 -1.10
C GLN A 101 9.21 -13.76 -2.38
N LYS A 102 8.41 -14.81 -2.25
CA LYS A 102 7.74 -15.47 -3.38
C LYS A 102 6.82 -14.50 -4.14
N LEU A 103 6.03 -13.70 -3.42
CA LEU A 103 5.14 -12.71 -4.02
C LEU A 103 5.94 -11.56 -4.64
N ASN A 104 7.01 -11.12 -3.97
CA ASN A 104 7.89 -10.07 -4.49
C ASN A 104 8.54 -10.46 -5.82
N SER A 105 9.01 -11.70 -5.96
CA SER A 105 9.57 -12.21 -7.23
C SER A 105 8.52 -12.22 -8.34
N LYS A 106 7.29 -12.68 -8.05
CA LYS A 106 6.20 -12.68 -9.02
C LYS A 106 5.82 -11.26 -9.45
N ILE A 107 5.75 -10.31 -8.52
CA ILE A 107 5.53 -8.88 -8.83
C ILE A 107 6.63 -8.36 -9.76
N ALA A 108 7.90 -8.66 -9.46
CA ALA A 108 9.02 -8.23 -10.29
C ALA A 108 8.97 -8.80 -11.71
N GLU A 109 8.56 -10.06 -11.87
CA GLU A 109 8.33 -10.69 -13.18
C GLU A 109 7.20 -10.01 -13.95
N LEU A 110 6.06 -9.72 -13.29
CA LEU A 110 4.91 -9.06 -13.92
C LEU A 110 5.18 -7.59 -14.27
N CYS A 111 6.02 -6.90 -13.50
CA CYS A 111 6.46 -5.53 -13.77
C CYS A 111 7.56 -5.45 -14.84
N SER A 112 8.19 -6.58 -15.19
CA SER A 112 9.25 -6.59 -16.19
C SER A 112 8.63 -6.43 -17.59
N PRO A 113 9.17 -5.55 -18.44
CA PRO A 113 8.73 -5.48 -19.84
C PRO A 113 8.91 -6.86 -20.47
N VAL A 114 7.87 -7.38 -21.11
CA VAL A 114 7.98 -8.59 -21.94
C VAL A 114 9.05 -8.31 -22.97
N ASN A 115 10.20 -8.99 -22.87
CA ASN A 115 11.21 -9.01 -23.93
C ASN A 115 10.60 -9.72 -25.14
N GLY A 116 9.81 -8.99 -25.92
CA GLY A 116 9.43 -9.39 -27.26
C GLY A 116 10.67 -9.37 -28.13
N ASN A 117 11.18 -10.55 -28.47
CA ASN A 117 12.15 -10.69 -29.55
C ASN A 117 11.60 -10.05 -30.82
N ILE A 118 12.48 -9.25 -31.44
CA ILE A 118 12.41 -8.68 -32.78
C ILE A 118 12.42 -9.81 -33.82
#